data_AF-A0A3M1F4V7-F1
#
_entry.id   AF-A0A3M1F4V7-F1
#
_cell.length_a   1.000
_cell.length_b   1.000
_cell.length_c   1.000
_cell.angle_alpha   90.00
_cell.angle_beta   90.00
_cell.angle_gamma   90.00
#
_symmetry.space_group_name_H-M   'P 1'
#
loop_
_entity.id
_entity.type
_entity.pdbx_description
1 polymer ?
#
loop_
_entity_poly.entity_id
_entity_poly.type
_entity_poly.pdbx_seq_one_letter_code
_entity_poly.pdbx_strand_id
1 'polypeptide(L)'
;MAVEWLRDHFAEHSHLNHLRARRRGKVVTVESGPADDPVRHVRFRRDTVHLWILEMPIRGGKWDRTPFRAQIEELMDIVETQFPWTLAPIHAPNADGTSDPGY
;
A
#
# COMPACT_ATOMS: atom_id res chain seq x y z
N MET A 1 -10.67 12.44 1.85
CA MET A 1 -11.26 11.24 2.48
C MET A 1 -10.31 10.04 2.39
N ALA A 2 -10.42 9.11 1.44
CA ALA A 2 -9.63 7.85 1.46
C ALA A 2 -8.10 7.98 1.65
N VAL A 3 -7.44 8.89 0.91
CA VAL A 3 -5.98 9.10 1.01
C VAL A 3 -5.59 9.77 2.32
N GLU A 4 -6.42 10.68 2.81
CA GLU A 4 -6.19 11.39 4.08
C GLU A 4 -6.33 10.42 5.23
N TRP A 5 -7.40 9.63 5.24
CA TRP A 5 -7.59 8.57 6.24
C TRP A 5 -6.41 7.58 6.26
N LEU A 6 -5.95 7.08 5.11
CA LEU A 6 -4.78 6.20 5.05
C LEU A 6 -3.50 6.88 5.57
N ARG A 7 -3.31 8.16 5.26
CA ARG A 7 -2.15 8.92 5.74
C ARG A 7 -2.16 9.04 7.26
N ASP A 8 -3.31 9.39 7.82
CA ASP A 8 -3.49 9.55 9.27
C ASP A 8 -3.29 8.20 9.96
N HIS A 9 -3.90 7.14 9.41
CA HIS A 9 -3.72 5.76 9.89
C HIS A 9 -2.24 5.34 9.89
N PHE A 10 -1.50 5.60 8.82
CA PHE A 10 -0.06 5.26 8.78
C PHE A 10 0.74 6.07 9.81
N ALA A 11 0.42 7.34 10.03
CA ALA A 11 1.11 8.20 10.99
C ALA A 11 0.85 7.79 12.45
N GLU A 12 -0.34 7.25 12.74
CA GLU A 12 -0.71 6.73 14.06
C GLU A 12 -0.06 5.38 14.38
N HIS A 13 0.34 4.62 13.35
CA HIS A 13 0.90 3.28 13.48
C HIS A 13 2.38 3.25 13.08
N SER A 14 3.27 3.27 14.08
CA SER A 14 4.72 3.41 13.85
C SER A 14 5.34 2.39 12.90
N HIS A 15 4.80 1.17 12.84
CA HIS A 15 5.23 0.10 11.94
C HIS A 15 4.81 0.28 10.48
N LEU A 16 3.97 1.28 10.17
CA LEU A 16 3.48 1.64 8.84
C LEU A 16 4.05 2.98 8.34
N ASN A 17 4.91 3.66 9.11
CA ASN A 17 5.44 4.98 8.79
C ASN A 17 6.25 5.04 7.48
N HIS A 18 6.75 3.91 6.97
CA HIS A 18 7.43 3.83 5.68
C HIS A 18 6.47 3.85 4.49
N LEU A 19 5.17 3.69 4.73
CA LEU A 19 4.12 3.66 3.71
C LEU A 19 3.62 5.06 3.40
N ARG A 20 3.20 5.24 2.15
CA ARG A 20 2.45 6.41 1.67
C ARG A 20 1.30 5.97 0.77
N ALA A 21 0.22 6.73 0.82
CA ALA A 21 -0.92 6.55 -0.07
C ALA A 21 -0.85 7.52 -1.26
N ARG A 22 -0.79 6.97 -2.48
CA ARG A 22 -0.78 7.74 -3.73
C ARG A 22 -2.05 7.51 -4.53
N ARG A 23 -2.77 8.58 -4.86
CA ARG A 23 -3.98 8.51 -5.68
C ARG A 23 -3.72 8.81 -7.15
N ARG A 24 -4.37 8.02 -8.02
CA ARG A 24 -4.43 8.26 -9.46
C ARG A 24 -5.82 7.89 -9.99
N GLY A 25 -6.65 8.90 -10.30
CA GLY A 25 -8.01 8.67 -10.75
C GLY A 25 -8.86 7.89 -9.73
N LYS A 26 -9.32 6.68 -10.13
CA LYS A 26 -10.13 5.77 -9.31
C LYS A 26 -9.30 4.81 -8.44
N VAL A 27 -7.97 4.89 -8.44
CA VAL A 27 -7.13 4.01 -7.63
C VAL A 27 -6.36 4.79 -6.57
N VAL A 28 -6.16 4.15 -5.42
CA VAL A 28 -5.23 4.55 -4.37
C VAL A 28 -4.25 3.41 -4.18
N THR A 29 -2.96 3.68 -4.38
CA THR A 29 -1.88 2.71 -4.20
C THR A 29 -1.16 3.01 -2.90
N VAL A 30 -0.96 1.98 -2.09
CA VAL A 30 -0.07 2.02 -0.93
C VAL A 30 1.31 1.62 -1.43
N GLU A 31 2.29 2.51 -1.23
CA GLU A 31 3.65 2.35 -1.71
C GLU A 31 4.67 2.83 -0.68
N SER A 32 5.92 2.40 -0.79
CA SER A 32 7.07 2.87 0.00
C SER A 32 8.28 3.11 -0.90
N GLY A 33 9.45 3.41 -0.33
CA GLY A 33 10.70 3.64 -1.06
C GLY A 33 10.80 5.02 -1.72
N PRO A 34 11.82 5.28 -2.55
CA PRO A 34 11.98 6.55 -3.26
C PRO A 34 10.79 6.91 -4.17
N ALA A 35 10.65 8.19 -4.54
CA ALA A 35 9.53 8.66 -5.36
C ALA A 35 9.65 8.24 -6.83
N ASP A 36 10.88 8.09 -7.32
CA ASP A 36 11.26 7.64 -8.64
C ASP A 36 11.30 6.12 -8.77
N ASP A 37 11.58 5.40 -7.69
CA ASP A 37 11.51 3.93 -7.62
C ASP A 37 10.64 3.43 -6.46
N PRO A 38 9.29 3.57 -6.56
CA PRO A 38 8.38 3.20 -5.50
C PRO A 38 8.13 1.69 -5.43
N VAL A 39 8.24 1.12 -4.24
CA VAL A 39 7.80 -0.24 -3.92
C VAL A 39 6.29 -0.22 -3.71
N ARG A 40 5.53 -1.01 -4.49
CA ARG A 40 4.06 -1.05 -4.45
C ARG A 40 3.59 -2.22 -3.60
N HIS A 41 2.84 -1.94 -2.54
CA HIS A 41 2.39 -2.94 -1.58
C HIS A 41 0.99 -3.46 -1.89
N VAL A 42 0.00 -2.57 -1.96
CA VAL A 42 -1.40 -2.89 -2.29
C VAL A 42 -2.05 -1.76 -3.07
N ARG A 43 -3.17 -2.04 -3.73
CA ARG A 43 -3.96 -1.00 -4.42
C ARG A 43 -5.44 -1.17 -4.14
N PHE A 44 -6.08 -0.09 -3.73
CA PHE A 44 -7.52 0.01 -3.61
C PHE A 44 -8.08 0.64 -4.89
N ARG A 45 -8.98 -0.07 -5.58
CA ARG A 45 -9.70 0.46 -6.73
C ARG A 45 -11.13 0.80 -6.35
N ARG A 46 -11.53 2.04 -6.59
CA ARG A 46 -12.90 2.50 -6.36
C ARG A 46 -13.85 1.78 -7.30
N ASP A 47 -14.83 1.11 -6.73
CA ASP A 47 -15.90 0.41 -7.44
C ASP A 47 -17.16 1.30 -7.49
N THR A 48 -17.59 1.79 -6.32
CA THR A 48 -18.75 2.71 -6.19
C THR A 48 -18.41 3.91 -5.31
N VAL A 49 -19.41 4.67 -4.85
CA VAL A 49 -19.19 5.87 -4.01
C VAL A 49 -18.45 5.52 -2.72
N HIS A 50 -18.83 4.44 -2.03
CA HIS A 50 -18.24 4.05 -0.74
C HIS A 50 -17.43 2.76 -0.79
N LEU A 51 -17.50 2.00 -1.88
CA LEU A 51 -16.88 0.67 -1.97
C LEU A 51 -15.64 0.66 -2.85
N TRP A 52 -14.66 -0.07 -2.36
CA TRP A 52 -13.36 -0.29 -2.96
C TRP A 52 -13.14 -1.79 -3.14
N ILE A 53 -12.28 -2.15 -4.07
CA ILE A 53 -11.78 -3.51 -4.28
C ILE A 53 -10.29 -3.50 -3.97
N LEU A 54 -9.85 -4.48 -3.18
CA LEU A 54 -8.43 -4.69 -2.91
C LEU A 54 -7.79 -5.42 -4.10
N GLU A 55 -6.69 -4.88 -4.58
CA GLU A 55 -5.85 -5.47 -5.61
C GLU A 55 -4.44 -5.68 -5.08
N MET A 56 -3.87 -6.84 -5.38
CA MET A 56 -2.51 -7.21 -4.98
C MET A 56 -1.54 -7.07 -6.15
N PRO A 57 -0.29 -6.66 -5.90
CA PRO A 57 0.74 -6.66 -6.92
C PRO A 57 1.06 -8.10 -7.33
N ILE A 58 1.22 -8.33 -8.63
CA ILE A 58 1.71 -9.60 -9.17
C ILE A 58 2.97 -9.36 -10.01
N ARG A 59 3.68 -10.44 -10.34
CA ARG A 59 4.92 -10.37 -11.13
C ARG A 59 4.73 -9.53 -12.41
N GLY A 60 5.70 -8.67 -12.70
CA GLY A 60 5.71 -7.82 -13.89
C GLY A 60 4.92 -6.52 -13.76
N GLY A 61 4.75 -6.01 -12.54
CA GLY A 61 4.12 -4.69 -12.30
C GLY A 61 2.62 -4.64 -12.59
N LYS A 62 2.00 -5.81 -12.78
CA LYS A 62 0.57 -5.98 -12.94
C LYS A 62 -0.12 -6.06 -11.58
N TRP A 63 -1.44 -6.04 -11.61
CA TRP A 63 -2.28 -6.06 -10.42
C TRP A 63 -3.37 -7.09 -10.63
N ASP A 64 -3.63 -7.88 -9.61
CA ASP A 64 -4.71 -8.85 -9.61
C ASP A 64 -5.83 -8.43 -8.65
N ARG A 65 -7.08 -8.68 -9.06
CA ARG A 65 -8.24 -8.36 -8.24
C ARG A 65 -8.47 -9.45 -7.22
N THR A 66 -8.52 -9.07 -5.95
CA THR A 66 -8.99 -9.98 -4.91
C THR A 66 -10.52 -9.99 -4.84
N PRO A 67 -11.13 -11.01 -4.19
CA PRO A 67 -12.56 -10.99 -3.88
C PRO A 67 -12.97 -9.95 -2.82
N PHE A 68 -12.02 -9.32 -2.12
CA PHE A 68 -12.33 -8.39 -1.03
C PHE A 68 -12.85 -7.06 -1.58
N ARG A 69 -14.06 -6.72 -1.15
CA ARG A 69 -14.77 -5.51 -1.55
C ARG A 69 -15.48 -4.91 -0.34
N ALA A 70 -15.02 -3.76 0.11
CA ALA A 70 -15.51 -3.11 1.32
C ALA A 70 -15.21 -1.60 1.32
N GLN A 71 -15.44 -0.94 2.45
CA GLN A 71 -14.90 0.41 2.69
C GLN A 71 -13.38 0.34 2.86
N ILE A 72 -12.69 1.49 2.73
CA ILE A 72 -11.22 1.46 2.68
C ILE A 72 -10.61 1.07 4.03
N GLU A 73 -11.27 1.43 5.11
CA GLU A 73 -10.92 1.13 6.49
C GLU A 73 -10.95 -0.39 6.71
N GLU A 74 -12.06 -1.04 6.36
CA GLU A 74 -12.22 -2.49 6.46
C GLU A 74 -11.26 -3.25 5.54
N LEU A 75 -10.97 -2.73 4.33
CA LEU A 75 -9.96 -3.34 3.48
C LEU A 75 -8.55 -3.20 4.06
N MET A 76 -8.24 -2.09 4.74
CA MET A 76 -6.95 -1.91 5.40
C MET A 76 -6.80 -2.90 6.56
N ASP A 77 -7.85 -3.06 7.38
CA ASP A 77 -7.89 -4.07 8.44
C ASP A 77 -7.65 -5.48 7.87
N ILE A 78 -8.28 -5.82 6.73
CA ILE A 78 -8.05 -7.09 6.03
C ILE A 78 -6.58 -7.23 5.59
N VAL A 79 -5.98 -6.17 5.06
CA VAL A 79 -4.56 -6.21 4.63
C VAL A 79 -3.64 -6.43 5.84
N GLU A 80 -3.85 -5.72 6.95
CA GLU A 80 -3.03 -5.85 8.16
C GLU A 80 -3.19 -7.21 8.85
N THR A 81 -4.40 -7.77 8.83
CA THR A 81 -4.69 -9.04 9.54
C THR A 81 -4.38 -10.26 8.70
N GLN A 82 -4.76 -10.27 7.42
CA GLN A 82 -4.65 -11.45 6.55
C GLN A 82 -3.41 -11.43 5.66
N PHE A 83 -2.86 -10.25 5.36
CA PHE A 83 -1.73 -10.09 4.45
C PHE A 83 -0.61 -9.19 5.02
N PRO A 84 -0.23 -9.29 6.32
CA PRO A 84 0.71 -8.35 6.93
C PRO A 84 2.07 -8.31 6.22
N TRP A 85 2.52 -9.43 5.65
CA TRP A 85 3.77 -9.50 4.88
C TRP A 85 3.78 -8.60 3.64
N THR A 86 2.61 -8.22 3.11
CA THR A 86 2.52 -7.31 1.95
C THR A 86 2.89 -5.88 2.32
N LEU A 87 2.80 -5.50 3.60
CA LEU A 87 3.14 -4.17 4.10
C LEU A 87 4.57 -4.08 4.62
N ALA A 88 5.28 -5.20 4.71
CA ALA A 88 6.63 -5.26 5.26
C ALA A 88 7.59 -4.35 4.46
N PRO A 89 8.52 -3.64 5.12
CA PRO A 89 9.58 -2.91 4.44
C PRO A 89 10.41 -3.88 3.58
N ILE A 90 10.52 -3.62 2.28
CA ILE A 90 11.35 -4.42 1.37
C ILE A 90 12.81 -3.98 1.41
N HIS A 91 13.05 -2.69 1.68
CA HIS A 91 14.36 -2.17 1.97
C HIS A 91 14.51 -2.09 3.49
N ALA A 92 15.42 -2.87 4.06
CA ALA A 92 15.94 -2.51 5.38
C ALA A 92 16.59 -1.12 5.23
N PRO A 93 16.41 -0.19 6.18
CA PRO A 93 17.28 0.98 6.20
C PRO A 93 18.69 0.45 6.40
N ASN A 94 19.51 0.49 5.35
CA ASN A 94 20.94 0.29 5.53
C ASN A 94 21.42 1.33 6.54
N ALA A 95 22.20 0.92 7.53
CA ALA A 95 22.66 1.78 8.62
C ALA A 95 23.51 2.98 8.14
N ASP A 96 23.86 3.02 6.86
CA ASP A 96 24.74 3.99 6.21
C ASP A 96 24.06 4.87 5.13
N GLY A 97 22.76 4.72 4.87
CA GLY A 97 22.02 5.57 3.94
C GLY A 97 22.31 5.34 2.45
N THR A 98 23.05 4.29 2.10
CA THR A 98 23.24 3.88 0.70
C THR A 98 22.18 2.88 0.27
N SER A 99 21.51 3.12 -0.86
CA SER A 99 20.64 2.13 -1.52
C SER A 99 21.51 0.97 -2.02
N ASP A 100 21.28 -0.22 -1.49
CA ASP A 100 21.91 -1.46 -1.98
C ASP A 100 21.45 -1.73 -3.42
N PRO A 101 22.35 -1.93 -4.40
CA PRO A 101 21.98 -2.43 -5.71
C PRO A 101 21.61 -3.91 -5.57
N GLY A 102 20.36 -4.16 -5.20
CA GLY A 102 19.83 -5.51 -4.99
C GLY A 102 19.99 -6.41 -6.22
N TYR A 103 20.41 -7.66 -5.95
CA TYR A 103 20.46 -8.79 -6.88
C TYR A 103 19.06 -9.32 -7.27
#